data_AF-A0A7J8QBL4-F1
#
_entry.id   AF-A0A7J8QBL4-F1
#
_cell.length_a   1.000
_cell.length_b   1.000
_cell.length_c   1.000
_cell.angle_alpha   90.00
_cell.angle_beta   90.00
_cell.angle_gamma   90.00
#
_symmetry.space_group_name_H-M   'P 1'
#
loop_
_entity.id
_entity.type
_entity.pdbx_description
1 polymer ?
#
loop_
_entity_poly.entity_id
_entity_poly.type
_entity_poly.pdbx_seq_one_letter_code
_entity_poly.pdbx_strand_id
1 'polypeptide(L)'
;VEYQLPNLIVGAITKESLYNAFENGITAGQIVTFLQQNAHPRVAEKLPSVPENVTDQIRLWETDLNRVEMTPAHFYDEFPSRDVFEAASDFARMHNGLLWEDAKKMRMVVKAEIHMLMREHLRGQNK
;
A
#
# COMPACT_ATOMS: atom_id res chain seq x y z
N VAL A 1 -15.07 -25.11 6.20
CA VAL A 1 -14.69 -26.49 6.54
C VAL A 1 -15.41 -27.39 5.55
N GLU A 2 -14.67 -28.24 4.83
CA GLU A 2 -15.24 -29.13 3.81
C GLU A 2 -15.63 -30.48 4.41
N TYR A 3 -14.80 -31.01 5.31
CA TYR A 3 -15.06 -32.29 5.98
C TYR A 3 -14.45 -32.33 7.38
N GLN A 4 -15.13 -33.01 8.31
CA GLN A 4 -14.69 -33.18 9.69
C GLN A 4 -14.88 -34.63 10.16
N LEU A 5 -13.81 -35.21 10.67
CA LEU A 5 -13.75 -36.48 11.39
C LEU A 5 -13.37 -36.23 12.85
N PRO A 6 -13.48 -37.23 13.74
CA PRO A 6 -13.16 -37.06 15.16
C PRO A 6 -11.77 -36.46 15.43
N ASN A 7 -10.77 -36.74 14.60
CA ASN A 7 -9.39 -36.28 14.77
C ASN A 7 -8.81 -35.61 13.50
N LEU A 8 -9.64 -35.22 12.54
CA LEU A 8 -9.19 -34.60 11.30
C LEU A 8 -10.19 -33.54 10.85
N ILE A 9 -9.68 -32.36 10.54
CA ILE A 9 -10.43 -31.31 9.85
C ILE A 9 -9.79 -31.12 8.48
N VAL A 10 -10.63 -31.12 7.45
CA VAL A 10 -10.24 -30.80 6.08
C VAL A 10 -10.95 -29.52 5.66
N GLY A 11 -10.20 -28.59 5.11
CA GLY A 11 -10.73 -27.36 4.56
C GLY A 11 -9.77 -26.75 3.56
N ALA A 12 -10.29 -25.77 2.82
CA ALA A 12 -9.53 -24.97 1.88
C ALA A 12 -9.24 -23.59 2.47
N ILE A 13 -8.09 -23.03 2.11
CA ILE A 13 -7.78 -21.61 2.31
C ILE A 13 -8.34 -20.87 1.10
N THR A 14 -9.41 -20.11 1.29
CA THR A 14 -10.02 -19.28 0.25
C THR A 14 -9.72 -17.81 0.47
N LYS A 15 -9.84 -17.01 -0.58
CA LYS A 15 -9.66 -15.56 -0.53
C LYS A 15 -10.56 -14.92 0.53
N GLU A 16 -11.82 -15.31 0.58
CA GLU A 16 -12.84 -14.80 1.51
C GLU A 16 -12.49 -15.14 2.96
N SER A 17 -11.99 -16.36 3.23
CA SER A 17 -11.59 -16.76 4.57
C SER A 17 -10.42 -15.94 5.10
N LEU A 18 -9.47 -15.61 4.21
CA LEU A 18 -8.32 -14.78 4.56
C LEU A 18 -8.70 -13.32 4.71
N TYR A 19 -9.62 -12.81 3.88
CA TYR A 19 -10.12 -11.45 4.01
C TYR A 19 -10.73 -11.19 5.38
N ASN A 20 -11.56 -12.11 5.86
CA ASN A 20 -12.09 -12.04 7.23
C ASN A 20 -10.95 -12.08 8.28
N ALA A 21 -9.92 -12.90 8.08
CA ALA A 21 -8.77 -12.91 8.98
C ALA A 21 -8.01 -11.57 8.99
N PHE A 22 -7.78 -10.97 7.82
CA PHE A 22 -7.12 -9.66 7.67
C PHE A 22 -7.93 -8.53 8.31
N GLU A 23 -9.26 -8.54 8.15
CA GLU A 23 -10.17 -7.57 8.81
C GLU A 23 -10.09 -7.65 10.34
N ASN A 24 -9.82 -8.84 10.89
CA ASN A 24 -9.57 -9.06 12.32
C ASN A 24 -8.12 -8.77 12.74
N GLY A 25 -7.29 -8.22 11.85
CA GLY A 25 -5.90 -7.83 12.13
C GLY A 25 -4.90 -8.98 12.11
N ILE A 26 -5.26 -10.17 11.59
CA ILE A 26 -4.34 -11.29 11.43
C ILE A 26 -3.61 -11.13 10.10
N THR A 27 -2.31 -10.90 10.14
CA THR A 27 -1.48 -10.67 8.93
C THR A 27 -1.15 -11.95 8.17
N ALA A 28 -0.84 -11.84 6.87
CA ALA A 28 -0.40 -12.98 6.06
C ALA A 28 0.85 -13.67 6.65
N GLY A 29 1.78 -12.87 7.18
CA GLY A 29 2.98 -13.38 7.85
C GLY A 29 2.66 -14.25 9.06
N GLN A 30 1.68 -13.87 9.87
CA GLN A 30 1.23 -14.66 11.02
C GLN A 30 0.59 -15.98 10.57
N ILE A 31 -0.22 -15.96 9.50
CA ILE A 31 -0.86 -17.17 8.96
C ILE A 31 0.19 -18.16 8.44
N VAL A 32 1.14 -17.69 7.63
CA VAL A 32 2.22 -18.53 7.11
C VAL A 32 3.07 -19.11 8.25
N THR A 33 3.42 -18.29 9.24
CA THR A 33 4.18 -18.73 10.41
C THR A 33 3.42 -19.80 11.20
N PHE A 34 2.10 -19.62 11.39
CA PHE A 34 1.25 -20.59 12.06
C PHE A 34 1.22 -21.94 11.32
N LEU A 35 1.09 -21.92 9.99
CA LEU A 35 1.12 -23.13 9.16
C LEU A 35 2.48 -23.85 9.23
N GLN A 36 3.59 -23.11 9.24
CA GLN A 36 4.93 -23.68 9.35
C GLN A 36 5.18 -24.32 10.72
N GLN A 37 4.77 -23.64 11.80
CA GLN A 37 4.96 -24.12 13.18
C GLN A 37 4.10 -25.33 13.53
N ASN A 38 2.93 -25.45 12.91
CA ASN A 38 1.98 -26.55 13.16
C ASN A 38 1.97 -27.60 12.03
N ALA A 39 2.98 -27.59 11.16
CA ALA A 39 3.11 -28.59 10.12
C ALA A 39 3.31 -29.99 10.74
N HIS A 40 2.67 -31.01 10.17
CA HIS A 40 2.90 -32.40 10.58
C HIS A 40 4.41 -32.72 10.50
N PRO A 41 5.01 -33.49 11.43
CA PRO A 41 6.46 -33.72 11.47
C PRO A 41 7.10 -34.13 10.14
N ARG A 42 6.43 -35.04 9.39
CA ARG A 42 6.85 -35.47 8.04
C ARG A 42 6.86 -34.36 6.97
N VAL A 43 6.12 -33.28 7.19
CA VAL A 43 6.07 -32.10 6.31
C VAL A 43 7.05 -31.04 6.81
N ALA A 44 7.19 -30.88 8.14
CA ALA A 44 8.12 -29.95 8.76
C ALA A 44 9.59 -30.23 8.40
N GLU A 45 9.93 -31.49 8.12
CA GLU A 45 11.26 -31.88 7.59
C GLU A 45 11.56 -31.32 6.19
N LYS A 46 10.54 -30.93 5.43
CA LYS A 46 10.72 -30.30 4.11
C LYS A 46 10.95 -28.81 4.28
N LEU A 47 11.94 -28.27 3.56
CA LEU A 47 12.21 -26.84 3.50
C LEU A 47 11.89 -26.29 2.10
N PRO A 48 10.94 -25.35 1.96
CA PRO A 48 10.02 -24.85 2.99
C PRO A 48 8.89 -25.83 3.32
N SER A 49 8.40 -25.82 4.57
CA SER A 49 7.33 -26.73 5.02
C SER A 49 5.95 -26.33 4.46
N VAL A 50 5.77 -25.04 4.18
CA VAL A 50 4.66 -24.50 3.40
C VAL A 50 5.18 -24.19 1.98
N PRO A 51 4.56 -24.71 0.92
CA PRO A 51 4.97 -24.41 -0.45
C PRO A 51 5.00 -22.90 -0.77
N GLU A 52 5.97 -22.48 -1.58
CA GLU A 52 6.17 -21.06 -1.92
C GLU A 52 4.93 -20.45 -2.59
N ASN A 53 4.34 -21.16 -3.55
CA ASN A 53 3.13 -20.70 -4.24
C ASN A 53 1.95 -20.43 -3.29
N VAL A 54 1.80 -21.23 -2.22
CA VAL A 54 0.77 -21.00 -1.20
C VAL A 54 1.11 -19.77 -0.36
N THR A 55 2.37 -19.64 0.04
CA THR A 55 2.87 -18.47 0.79
C THR A 55 2.64 -17.17 0.01
N ASP A 56 3.00 -17.17 -1.27
CA ASP A 56 2.83 -16.02 -2.16
C ASP A 56 1.36 -15.68 -2.37
N GLN A 57 0.51 -16.69 -2.58
CA GLN A 57 -0.92 -16.48 -2.76
C GLN A 57 -1.58 -15.79 -1.55
N ILE A 58 -1.21 -16.18 -0.33
CA ILE A 58 -1.71 -15.55 0.90
C ILE A 58 -1.26 -14.08 0.97
N ARG A 59 0.01 -13.78 0.66
CA ARG A 59 0.54 -12.41 0.67
C ARG A 59 -0.07 -11.53 -0.40
N LEU A 60 -0.31 -12.08 -1.59
CA LEU A 60 -0.99 -11.38 -2.68
C LEU A 60 -2.41 -10.98 -2.29
N TRP A 61 -3.14 -11.87 -1.59
CA TRP A 61 -4.48 -11.56 -1.12
C TRP A 61 -4.51 -10.52 0.01
N GLU A 62 -3.52 -10.47 0.89
CA GLU A 62 -3.40 -9.36 1.85
C GLU A 62 -3.14 -8.02 1.14
N THR A 63 -2.25 -8.03 0.15
CA THR A 63 -1.93 -6.84 -0.65
C THR A 63 -3.13 -6.37 -1.48
N ASP A 64 -3.99 -7.29 -1.93
CA ASP A 64 -5.22 -6.96 -2.63
C ASP A 64 -6.19 -6.08 -1.80
N LEU A 65 -6.20 -6.23 -0.47
CA LEU A 65 -6.98 -5.34 0.42
C LEU A 65 -6.35 -3.95 0.54
N ASN A 66 -5.02 -3.88 0.49
CA ASN A 66 -4.25 -2.65 0.66
C ASN A 66 -3.89 -1.98 -0.68
N ARG A 67 -4.77 -2.08 -1.69
CA ARG A 67 -4.52 -1.53 -3.04
C ARG A 67 -4.55 -0.01 -3.12
N VAL A 68 -5.14 0.67 -2.14
CA VAL A 68 -5.33 2.11 -2.15
C VAL A 68 -4.67 2.72 -0.92
N GLU A 69 -3.74 3.64 -1.15
CA GLU A 69 -3.17 4.49 -0.13
C GLU A 69 -3.76 5.89 -0.25
N MET A 70 -4.22 6.45 0.87
CA MET A 70 -4.79 7.79 0.92
C MET A 70 -3.77 8.75 1.50
N THR A 71 -3.28 9.68 0.67
CA THR A 71 -2.37 10.75 1.10
C THR A 71 -3.10 12.09 1.11
N PRO A 72 -3.22 12.78 2.25
CA PRO A 72 -3.73 14.15 2.30
C PRO A 72 -2.89 15.08 1.42
N ALA A 73 -3.54 15.79 0.49
CA ALA A 73 -2.85 16.54 -0.54
C ALA A 73 -3.62 17.81 -0.94
N HIS A 74 -2.90 18.75 -1.56
CA HIS A 74 -3.46 19.94 -2.19
C HIS A 74 -3.16 19.94 -3.68
N PHE A 75 -4.19 20.27 -4.46
CA PHE A 75 -4.10 20.40 -5.91
C PHE A 75 -3.89 21.88 -6.27
N TYR A 76 -2.94 22.13 -7.16
CA TYR A 76 -2.65 23.46 -7.71
C TYR A 76 -2.80 23.41 -9.23
N ASP A 77 -3.52 24.38 -9.75
CA ASP A 77 -3.73 24.61 -11.18
C ASP A 77 -3.75 26.12 -11.48
N GLU A 78 -4.10 26.47 -12.72
CA GLU A 78 -4.23 27.86 -13.17
C GLU A 78 -2.99 28.73 -12.93
N PHE A 79 -1.80 28.15 -13.08
CA PHE A 79 -0.56 28.89 -12.96
C PHE A 79 -0.49 30.00 -14.02
N PRO A 80 -0.09 31.24 -13.64
CA PRO A 80 -0.05 32.38 -14.56
C PRO A 80 0.91 32.20 -15.75
N SER A 81 1.98 31.44 -15.55
CA SER A 81 2.98 31.14 -16.58
C SER A 81 3.67 29.80 -16.29
N ARG A 82 4.36 29.30 -17.32
CA ARG A 82 5.19 28.10 -17.22
C ARG A 82 6.34 28.26 -16.21
N ASP A 83 6.95 29.44 -16.17
CA ASP A 83 8.07 29.71 -15.26
C ASP A 83 7.63 29.63 -13.78
N VAL A 84 6.44 30.17 -13.45
CA VAL A 84 5.87 30.09 -12.09
C VAL A 84 5.56 28.65 -11.71
N PHE A 85 5.02 27.87 -12.66
CA PHE A 85 4.78 26.44 -12.44
C PHE A 85 6.07 25.66 -12.20
N GLU A 86 7.11 25.88 -13.02
CA GLU A 86 8.40 25.18 -12.89
C GLU A 86 9.06 25.53 -11.55
N ALA A 87 9.08 26.81 -11.16
CA ALA A 87 9.60 27.23 -9.86
C ALA A 87 8.84 26.62 -8.67
N ALA A 88 7.51 26.56 -8.75
CA ALA A 88 6.68 25.94 -7.71
C ALA A 88 6.91 24.41 -7.63
N SER A 89 7.08 23.74 -8.77
CA SER A 89 7.41 22.31 -8.81
C SER A 89 8.77 22.03 -8.20
N ASP A 90 9.80 22.81 -8.58
CA ASP A 90 11.14 22.68 -8.02
C ASP A 90 11.15 22.88 -6.50
N PHE A 91 10.41 23.89 -6.02
CA PHE A 91 10.23 24.13 -4.59
C PHE A 91 9.55 22.94 -3.89
N ALA A 92 8.47 22.38 -4.47
CA ALA A 92 7.80 21.21 -3.91
C ALA A 92 8.71 19.95 -3.90
N ARG A 93 9.54 19.75 -4.92
CA ARG A 93 10.53 18.66 -4.98
C ARG A 93 11.62 18.83 -3.92
N MET A 94 12.13 20.04 -3.74
CA MET A 94 13.15 20.37 -2.72
C MET A 94 12.65 20.06 -1.30
N HIS A 95 11.36 20.27 -1.04
CA HIS A 95 10.72 19.95 0.24
C HIS A 95 10.15 18.52 0.32
N ASN A 96 10.46 17.64 -0.64
CA ASN A 96 10.02 16.25 -0.70
C ASN A 96 8.49 16.08 -0.59
N GLY A 97 7.76 17.07 -1.10
CA GLY A 97 6.30 17.16 -1.00
C GLY A 97 5.57 17.10 -2.33
N LEU A 98 6.27 17.06 -3.48
CA LEU A 98 5.63 16.81 -4.77
C LEU A 98 5.11 15.36 -4.85
N LEU A 99 3.81 15.18 -5.10
CA LEU A 99 3.17 13.87 -5.27
C LEU A 99 2.96 13.53 -6.74
N TRP A 100 2.56 14.52 -7.54
CA TRP A 100 2.28 14.35 -8.96
C TRP A 100 2.35 15.69 -9.69
N GLU A 101 2.68 15.67 -10.97
CA GLU A 101 2.64 16.85 -11.83
C GLU A 101 2.25 16.51 -13.29
N ASP A 102 1.64 17.49 -13.96
CA ASP A 102 1.40 17.52 -15.40
C ASP A 102 1.90 18.86 -15.96
N ALA A 103 3.09 18.83 -16.54
CA ALA A 103 3.74 20.00 -17.12
C ALA A 103 3.01 20.56 -18.36
N LYS A 104 2.19 19.77 -19.06
CA LYS A 104 1.43 20.26 -20.24
C LYS A 104 0.25 21.11 -19.82
N LYS A 105 -0.41 20.75 -18.72
CA LYS A 105 -1.56 21.48 -18.19
C LYS A 105 -1.21 22.44 -17.05
N MET A 106 0.07 22.49 -16.65
CA MET A 106 0.55 23.24 -15.48
C MET A 106 -0.26 22.90 -14.24
N ARG A 107 -0.24 21.64 -13.83
CA ARG A 107 -0.96 21.14 -12.66
C ARG A 107 -0.02 20.35 -11.78
N MET A 108 -0.20 20.46 -10.47
CA MET A 108 0.58 19.67 -9.52
C MET A 108 -0.25 19.31 -8.29
N VAL A 109 0.13 18.20 -7.67
CA VAL A 109 -0.41 17.74 -6.39
C VAL A 109 0.75 17.68 -5.42
N VAL A 110 0.57 18.29 -4.24
CA VAL A 110 1.57 18.29 -3.17
C VAL A 110 0.99 17.73 -1.88
N LYS A 111 1.85 17.18 -1.02
CA LYS A 111 1.49 16.74 0.33
C LYS A 111 0.90 17.90 1.13
N ALA A 112 -0.11 17.60 1.94
CA ALA A 112 -0.74 18.60 2.80
C ALA A 112 0.25 19.29 3.76
N GLU A 113 1.28 18.56 4.19
CA GLU A 113 2.36 19.03 5.07
C GLU A 113 3.08 20.28 4.54
N ILE A 114 3.26 20.37 3.22
CA ILE A 114 4.00 21.48 2.59
C ILE A 114 3.10 22.60 2.06
N HIS A 115 1.77 22.48 2.22
CA HIS A 115 0.80 23.42 1.65
C HIS A 115 1.06 24.88 2.10
N MET A 116 1.38 25.08 3.39
CA MET A 116 1.63 26.42 3.93
C MET A 116 2.88 27.05 3.32
N LEU A 117 3.97 26.28 3.19
CA LEU A 117 5.21 26.72 2.56
C LEU A 117 5.01 27.06 1.08
N MET A 118 4.27 26.21 0.36
CA MET A 118 3.89 26.46 -1.03
C MET A 118 3.11 27.78 -1.17
N ARG A 119 2.17 28.06 -0.27
CA ARG A 119 1.36 29.28 -0.31
C ARG A 119 2.20 30.53 -0.08
N GLU A 120 3.21 30.46 0.80
CA GLU A 120 4.16 31.55 1.04
C GLU A 120 5.06 31.78 -0.16
N HIS A 121 5.59 30.71 -0.75
CA HIS A 121 6.43 30.76 -1.95
C HIS A 121 5.69 31.42 -3.13
N LEU A 122 4.46 30.98 -3.42
CA LEU A 122 3.65 31.52 -4.52
C LEU A 122 3.23 32.98 -4.29
N ARG A 123 2.99 33.39 -3.04
CA ARG A 123 2.71 34.81 -2.71
C ARG A 123 3.91 35.70 -2.96
N GLY A 124 5.12 35.19 -2.76
CA GLY A 124 6.37 35.94 -3.01
C GLY A 124 6.60 36.21 -4.50
N GLN A 125 6.12 35.34 -5.39
CA GLN A 125 6.29 35.48 -6.84
C GLN A 125 5.27 36.39 -7.53
N ASN A 126 4.14 36.71 -6.86
CA ASN A 126 3.11 37.62 -7.37
C ASN A 126 3.38 39.11 -7.07
N LYS A 127 4.56 39.44 -6.52
CA LYS A 127 5.02 40.83 -6.30
C LYS A 127 6.04 41.21 -7.36
#